data_AF-A0A495FKP6-F1
#
_entry.id   AF-A0A495FKP6-F1
#
_cell.length_a   1.000
_cell.length_b   1.000
_cell.length_c   1.000
_cell.angle_alpha   90.00
_cell.angle_beta   90.00
_cell.angle_gamma   90.00
#
_symmetry.space_group_name_H-M   'P 1'
#
loop_
_entity.id
_entity.type
_entity.pdbx_description
1 polymer ?
#
loop_
_entity_poly.entity_id
_entity_poly.type
_entity_poly.pdbx_seq_one_letter_code
_entity_poly.pdbx_strand_id
1 'polypeptide(L)' 'MSTSTSEHKNDHAPRHASAKVSGSTTASQHRVQVAAARLRVTLDERLGRPTPAATKALAKEEL' A
#
# COMPACT_ATOMS: atom_id res chain seq x y z
N MET A 1 19.81 -42.59 28.61
CA MET A 1 19.50 -41.42 29.45
C MET A 1 19.57 -40.18 28.59
N SER A 2 18.56 -39.32 28.68
CA SER A 2 18.25 -38.19 27.81
C SER A 2 19.10 -36.94 28.07
N THR A 3 19.38 -36.15 27.04
CA THR A 3 19.42 -34.69 27.14
C THR A 3 18.80 -34.10 25.87
N SER A 4 17.57 -33.62 26.00
CA SER A 4 16.84 -32.87 24.98
C SER A 4 17.45 -31.47 24.86
N THR A 5 18.03 -31.14 23.72
CA THR A 5 18.35 -29.76 23.34
C THR A 5 17.22 -29.23 22.45
N SER A 6 16.51 -28.26 23.03
CA SER A 6 15.48 -27.44 22.42
C SER A 6 16.15 -26.44 21.47
N GLU A 7 15.78 -26.42 20.19
CA GLU A 7 16.19 -25.38 19.25
C GLU A 7 14.99 -24.92 18.41
N HIS A 8 14.44 -23.81 18.89
CA HIS A 8 13.80 -22.69 18.20
C HIS A 8 13.17 -22.91 16.81
N LYS A 9 11.83 -23.00 16.85
CA LYS A 9 10.93 -22.51 15.80
C LYS A 9 11.26 -21.06 15.47
N ASN A 10 11.70 -20.79 14.24
CA ASN A 10 11.69 -19.44 13.67
C ASN A 10 11.42 -19.48 12.16
N ASP A 11 10.31 -20.13 11.78
CA ASP A 11 9.72 -19.92 10.46
C ASP A 11 8.96 -18.59 10.45
N HIS A 12 9.71 -17.48 10.43
CA HIS A 12 9.19 -16.16 10.10
C HIS A 12 8.87 -16.12 8.60
N ALA A 13 7.75 -16.74 8.23
CA ALA A 13 7.13 -16.48 6.95
C ALA A 13 6.73 -14.99 6.91
N PRO A 14 7.08 -14.23 5.85
CA PRO A 14 6.60 -12.88 5.73
C PRO A 14 5.08 -12.96 5.55
N ARG A 15 4.35 -12.54 6.60
CA ARG A 15 2.95 -12.18 6.51
C ARG A 15 2.85 -11.08 5.45
N HIS A 16 2.62 -11.47 4.20
CA HIS A 16 1.95 -10.60 3.25
C HIS A 16 0.60 -10.27 3.88
N ALA A 17 0.59 -9.16 4.61
CA ALA A 17 -0.62 -8.50 5.05
C ALA A 17 -1.34 -8.06 3.78
N SER A 18 -2.10 -8.99 3.20
CA SER A 18 -3.36 -8.66 2.54
C SER A 18 -4.23 -8.05 3.63
N ALA A 19 -3.96 -6.77 3.94
CA ALA A 19 -4.79 -5.94 4.76
C ALA A 19 -6.09 -5.76 3.97
N LYS A 20 -6.99 -6.72 4.18
CA LYS A 20 -8.41 -6.59 3.86
C LYS A 20 -8.88 -5.42 4.71
N VAL A 21 -8.99 -4.25 4.10
CA VAL A 21 -9.42 -3.02 4.77
C VAL A 21 -10.90 -3.17 5.12
N SER A 22 -11.16 -3.68 6.30
CA SER A 22 -12.49 -3.83 6.89
C SER A 22 -12.83 -2.58 7.69
N GLY A 23 -13.63 -1.71 7.07
CA GLY A 23 -14.75 -1.00 7.73
C GLY A 23 -14.43 0.00 8.87
N SER A 24 -13.99 1.21 8.50
CA SER A 24 -14.51 2.51 9.01
C SER A 24 -14.11 3.67 8.06
N THR A 25 -13.90 3.33 6.78
CA THR A 25 -12.72 3.79 6.03
C THR A 25 -13.02 4.72 4.86
N THR A 26 -14.21 5.32 4.70
CA THR A 26 -14.53 6.00 3.41
C THR A 26 -13.69 7.26 3.16
N ALA A 27 -13.64 8.20 4.10
CA ALA A 27 -12.87 9.44 3.95
C ALA A 27 -11.36 9.17 3.99
N SER A 28 -10.89 8.30 4.89
CA SER A 28 -9.46 7.95 4.99
C SER A 28 -8.96 7.19 3.77
N GLN A 29 -9.77 6.29 3.21
CA GLN A 29 -9.45 5.61 1.95
C GLN A 29 -9.43 6.57 0.77
N HIS A 30 -10.35 7.54 0.73
CA HIS A 30 -10.38 8.56 -0.31
C HIS A 30 -9.11 9.44 -0.31
N ARG A 31 -8.67 9.96 0.84
CA ARG A 31 -7.37 10.69 0.89
C ARG A 31 -6.18 9.82 0.49
N VAL A 32 -6.19 8.54 0.84
CA VAL A 32 -5.13 7.60 0.40
C VAL A 32 -5.15 7.44 -1.12
N GLN A 33 -6.33 7.36 -1.74
CA GLN A 33 -6.46 7.31 -3.20
C GLN A 33 -5.98 8.60 -3.86
N VAL A 34 -6.34 9.77 -3.32
CA VAL A 34 -5.85 11.07 -3.80
C VAL A 34 -4.33 11.16 -3.67
N ALA A 35 -3.75 10.75 -2.54
CA ALA A 35 -2.30 10.75 -2.32
C ALA A 35 -1.58 9.80 -3.28
N ALA A 36 -2.10 8.58 -3.48
CA ALA A 36 -1.56 7.63 -4.44
C ALA A 36 -1.63 8.17 -5.88
N ALA A 37 -2.73 8.84 -6.24
CA ALA A 37 -2.89 9.46 -7.54
C ALA A 37 -1.86 10.60 -7.76
N ARG A 38 -1.67 11.49 -6.78
CA ARG A 38 -0.66 12.56 -6.83
C ARG A 38 0.76 12.02 -7.00
N LEU A 39 1.10 10.97 -6.25
CA LEU A 39 2.40 10.31 -6.37
C LEU A 39 2.61 9.77 -7.80
N ARG A 40 1.60 9.08 -8.34
CA ARG A 40 1.67 8.53 -9.69
C ARG A 40 1.84 9.61 -10.75
N VAL A 41 1.09 10.71 -10.68
CA VAL A 41 1.24 11.85 -11.59
C VAL A 41 2.68 12.35 -11.59
N THR A 42 3.23 12.58 -10.39
CA THR A 42 4.61 13.10 -10.23
C THR A 42 5.64 12.13 -10.82
N LEU A 43 5.48 10.82 -10.58
CA LEU A 43 6.40 9.81 -11.11
C LEU A 43 6.30 9.69 -12.62
N ASP A 44 5.08 9.68 -13.17
CA ASP A 44 4.85 9.62 -14.62
C ASP A 44 5.46 10.84 -15.32
N GLU A 45 5.29 12.05 -14.77
CA GLU A 45 5.93 13.27 -15.28
C GLU A 45 7.46 13.17 -15.27
N ARG A 46 8.05 12.69 -14.16
CA ARG A 46 9.50 12.50 -14.05
C ARG A 46 10.04 11.43 -15.00
N LEU A 47 9.24 10.42 -15.32
CA LEU A 47 9.59 9.35 -16.25
C LEU A 47 9.23 9.69 -17.71
N GLY A 48 8.63 10.86 -17.98
CA GLY A 48 8.14 11.22 -19.32
C GLY A 48 7.00 10.31 -19.82
N ARG A 49 6.28 9.66 -18.91
CA ARG A 49 5.16 8.75 -19.23
C ARG A 49 3.83 9.51 -19.17
N PRO A 50 2.88 9.19 -20.07
CA PRO A 50 1.55 9.78 -20.01
C PRO A 50 0.78 9.23 -18.80
N THR A 51 0.35 10.12 -17.89
CA THR A 51 -0.56 9.75 -16.80
C THR A 51 -2.01 9.66 -17.29
N PRO A 52 -2.76 8.61 -16.90
CA PRO A 52 -4.19 8.49 -17.22
C PRO A 52 -5.02 9.69 -16.70
N ALA A 53 -5.99 10.13 -17.50
CA ALA A 53 -6.85 11.27 -17.17
C ALA A 53 -7.62 11.08 -15.85
N ALA A 54 -8.09 9.86 -15.57
CA ALA A 54 -8.77 9.52 -14.32
C ALA A 54 -7.87 9.72 -13.09
N THR A 55 -6.58 9.35 -13.17
CA THR A 55 -5.61 9.58 -12.09
C THR A 55 -5.32 11.08 -11.92
N LYS A 56 -5.22 11.84 -13.01
CA LYS A 56 -5.05 13.30 -12.94
C LYS A 56 -6.25 13.99 -12.30
N ALA A 57 -7.46 13.51 -12.57
CA ALA A 57 -8.68 14.03 -11.94
C ALA A 57 -8.70 13.73 -10.43
N LEU A 58 -8.42 12.48 -10.04
CA LEU A 58 -8.33 12.08 -8.63
C LEU A 58 -7.24 12.87 -7.88
N ALA A 59 -6.11 13.15 -8.51
CA ALA A 59 -5.01 13.88 -7.88
C ALA A 59 -5.38 15.35 -7.57
N LYS A 60 -6.32 15.93 -8.33
CA LYS A 60 -6.80 17.31 -8.18
C LYS A 60 -7.99 17.44 -7.24
N GLU A 61 -8.52 16.33 -6.73
CA GLU A 61 -9.59 16.36 -5.75
C GLU A 61 -9.05 17.00 -4.46
N GLU A 62 -9.70 18.08 -4.02
CA GLU A 62 -9.47 18.70 -2.72
C GLU A 62 -10.25 17.91 -1.67
N LEU A 63 -9.59 17.64 -0.53
CA LEU A 63 -10.16 16.87 0.57
C LEU A 63 -10.99 17.76 1.51
#